data_AF-A0AAV5JSA0-F1
#
_entry.id   AF-A0AAV5JSA0-F1
#
_cell.length_a   1.000
_cell.length_b   1.000
_cell.length_c   1.000
_cell.angle_alpha   90.00
_cell.angle_beta   90.00
_cell.angle_gamma   90.00
#
_symmetry.space_group_name_H-M   'P 1'
#
loop_
_entity.id
_entity.type
_entity.pdbx_description
1 polymer ?
#
loop_
_entity_poly.entity_id
_entity_poly.type
_entity_poly.pdbx_seq_one_letter_code
_entity_poly.pdbx_strand_id
1 'polypeptide(L)' 'MTLIGNCRLETAPADFQLSTTNQTRHCFSGYIEYHRLTDGMSKGKMELFQVLCRWQQLCFPLFCPSWQR' A
#
# COMPACT_ATOMS: atom_id res chain seq x y z
N MET A 1 4.43 -13.24 -3.96
CA MET A 1 3.53 -14.35 -3.58
C MET A 1 3.02 -14.13 -2.16
N THR A 2 1.69 -14.14 -2.03
CA THR A 2 0.90 -14.45 -0.82
C THR A 2 0.94 -13.47 0.37
N LEU A 3 0.19 -12.37 0.29
CA LEU A 3 -0.31 -11.63 1.46
C LEU A 3 -1.77 -11.14 1.33
N ILE A 4 -2.59 -11.77 0.47
CA ILE A 4 -4.06 -11.55 0.47
C ILE A 4 -4.73 -12.33 1.63
N GLY A 5 -3.97 -12.73 2.66
CA GLY A 5 -4.46 -13.66 3.69
C GLY A 5 -5.38 -13.02 4.73
N ASN A 6 -5.22 -11.72 5.00
CA ASN A 6 -5.94 -11.05 6.10
C ASN A 6 -6.61 -9.72 5.67
N CYS A 7 -6.45 -9.29 4.42
CA CYS A 7 -7.07 -8.06 3.94
C CYS A 7 -8.55 -8.33 3.67
N ARG A 8 -9.43 -7.42 4.11
CA ARG A 8 -10.85 -7.53 3.82
C ARG A 8 -11.05 -7.61 2.29
N LEU A 9 -12.00 -8.43 1.83
CA LEU A 9 -12.38 -8.55 0.41
C LEU A 9 -13.17 -7.32 -0.05
N GLU A 10 -12.59 -6.15 0.16
CA GLU A 10 -13.12 -4.85 -0.22
C GLU A 10 -12.06 -4.11 -1.03
N THR A 11 -12.52 -3.34 -2.00
CA THR A 11 -11.64 -2.49 -2.82
C THR A 11 -11.07 -1.37 -1.98
N ALA A 12 -9.81 -1.01 -2.22
CA ALA A 12 -9.18 0.16 -1.63
C ALA A 12 -10.08 1.41 -1.84
N PRO A 13 -10.27 2.25 -0.81
CA PRO A 13 -11.14 3.42 -0.94
C PRO A 13 -10.49 4.50 -1.80
N ALA A 14 -11.32 5.32 -2.44
CA ALA A 14 -10.86 6.41 -3.30
C ALA A 14 -10.04 7.45 -2.52
N ASP A 15 -8.87 7.79 -3.05
CA ASP A 15 -8.01 8.86 -2.55
C ASP A 15 -8.18 10.11 -3.40
N PHE A 16 -9.02 11.02 -2.91
CA PHE A 16 -9.33 12.28 -3.60
C PHE A 16 -8.15 13.26 -3.65
N GLN A 17 -7.07 13.03 -2.89
CA GLN A 17 -5.85 13.84 -2.98
C GLN A 17 -5.13 13.61 -4.31
N LEU A 18 -5.32 12.42 -4.89
CA LEU A 18 -4.86 12.09 -6.23
C LEU A 18 -5.97 12.40 -7.23
N SER A 19 -6.09 13.68 -7.58
CA SER A 19 -7.08 14.21 -8.53
C SER A 19 -6.99 13.64 -9.96
N THR A 20 -6.01 12.78 -10.23
CA THR A 20 -5.76 12.17 -11.53
C THR A 20 -5.93 10.65 -11.43
N THR A 21 -6.50 10.02 -12.47
CA THR A 21 -6.71 8.56 -12.60
C THR A 21 -5.43 7.70 -12.65
N ASN A 22 -4.25 8.26 -12.36
CA ASN A 22 -2.97 7.54 -12.41
C ASN A 22 -2.78 6.64 -11.19
N GLN A 23 -3.19 5.38 -11.33
CA GLN A 23 -3.07 4.34 -10.30
C GLN A 23 -1.61 4.05 -9.90
N THR A 24 -0.64 4.29 -10.78
CA THR A 24 0.79 4.10 -10.47
C THR A 24 1.26 5.07 -9.38
N ARG A 25 0.79 6.32 -9.40
CA ARG A 25 1.10 7.30 -8.34
C ARG A 25 0.48 6.89 -7.01
N HIS A 26 -0.74 6.34 -7.04
CA HIS A 26 -1.41 5.86 -5.84
C HIS A 26 -0.70 4.65 -5.21
N CYS A 27 -0.28 3.69 -6.04
CA CYS A 27 0.57 2.57 -5.63
C CYS A 27 1.90 3.03 -5.01
N PHE A 28 2.58 4.03 -5.61
CA PHE A 28 3.87 4.52 -5.09
C PHE A 28 3.73 5.30 -3.77
N SER A 29 2.67 6.08 -3.60
CA SER A 29 2.39 6.75 -2.32
C SER A 29 2.19 5.74 -1.19
N GLY A 30 1.44 4.67 -1.43
CA GLY A 30 1.23 3.59 -0.46
C GLY A 30 2.52 2.83 -0.11
N TYR A 31 3.43 2.64 -1.07
CA TYR A 31 4.75 2.05 -0.84
C TYR A 31 5.57 2.89 0.16
N ILE A 32 5.68 4.19 -0.08
CA ILE A 32 6.43 5.10 0.79
C ILE A 32 5.84 5.12 2.20
N GLU A 33 4.52 5.18 2.31
CA GLU A 33 3.86 5.20 3.61
C GLU A 33 4.07 3.90 4.39
N TYR A 34 3.95 2.74 3.74
CA TYR A 34 4.25 1.45 4.35
C TYR A 34 5.67 1.41 4.93
N HIS A 35 6.67 1.83 4.16
CA HIS A 35 8.06 1.81 4.61
C HIS A 35 8.33 2.83 5.73
N ARG A 36 7.75 4.04 5.66
CA ARG A 36 7.85 5.02 6.75
C ARG A 36 7.29 4.48 8.07
N LEU A 37 6.19 3.73 8.02
CA LEU A 37 5.57 3.11 9.20
C LEU A 37 6.30 1.85 9.67
N THR A 38 7.06 1.20 8.80
CA THR A 38 7.88 0.05 9.15
C THR A 38 9.18 0.50 9.84
N ASP A 39 9.80 1.57 9.33
CA ASP A 39 11.06 2.11 9.83
C ASP A 39 10.86 2.94 11.10
N GLY A 40 9.79 3.73 11.16
CA GLY A 40 9.36 4.39 12.38
C GLY A 40 8.53 3.41 13.20
N MET A 41 9.07 2.86 14.29
CA MET A 41 8.35 2.02 15.27
C MET A 41 7.19 2.76 16.00
N SER A 42 6.58 3.78 15.39
CA SER A 42 5.69 4.76 16.00
C SER A 42 4.20 4.44 15.82
N LYS A 43 3.82 3.57 14.87
CA LYS A 43 2.41 3.20 14.66
C LYS A 43 2.11 1.76 15.05
N GLY A 44 0.94 1.53 15.63
CA GLY A 44 0.47 0.22 16.03
C GLY A 44 0.32 -0.75 14.86
N LYS A 45 0.45 -2.05 15.13
CA LYS A 45 0.39 -3.14 14.12
C LYS A 45 -0.86 -3.09 13.24
N MET A 46 -1.97 -2.55 13.74
CA MET A 46 -3.23 -2.40 13.00
C MET A 46 -3.16 -1.37 11.87
N GLU A 47 -2.53 -0.21 12.11
CA GLU A 47 -2.36 0.84 11.11
C GLU A 47 -1.44 0.37 9.97
N LEU A 48 -0.32 -0.27 10.33
CA LEU A 48 0.61 -0.85 9.37
C LEU A 48 -0.09 -1.90 8.49
N PHE A 49 -0.96 -2.71 9.09
CA PHE A 49 -1.73 -3.73 8.39
C PHE A 49 -2.71 -3.13 7.38
N GLN A 50 -3.41 -2.04 7.73
CA GLN A 50 -4.32 -1.36 6.81
C GLN A 50 -3.58 -0.73 5.61
N VAL A 51 -2.44 -0.09 5.85
CA VAL A 51 -1.61 0.51 4.80
C VAL A 51 -1.04 -0.56 3.87
N LEU A 52 -0.56 -1.68 4.43
CA LEU A 52 -0.09 -2.84 3.66
C LEU A 52 -1.19 -3.39 2.74
N CYS A 53 -2.41 -3.57 3.27
CA CYS A 53 -3.54 -4.07 2.49
C CYS A 53 -3.91 -3.12 1.35
N ARG A 54 -4.02 -1.82 1.63
CA ARG A 54 -4.30 -0.80 0.61
C ARG A 54 -3.23 -0.80 -0.48
N TRP A 55 -1.97 -0.80 -0.09
CA TRP A 55 -0.84 -0.81 -1.03
C TRP A 55 -0.86 -2.05 -1.93
N GLN A 56 -1.08 -3.24 -1.38
CA GLN A 56 -1.14 -4.49 -2.15
C GLN A 56 -2.31 -4.56 -3.14
N GLN A 57 -3.46 -3.97 -2.80
CA GLN A 57 -4.62 -3.95 -3.69
C GLN A 57 -4.42 -3.02 -4.90
N LEU A 58 -3.58 -2.00 -4.78
CA LEU A 58 -3.34 -0.99 -5.82
C LEU A 58 -2.14 -1.32 -6.71
N CYS A 59 -1.16 -2.05 -6.18
CA CYS A 59 0.09 -2.28 -6.87
C CYS A 59 0.08 -3.53 -7.74
N PHE A 60 0.55 -3.37 -8.98
CA PHE A 60 0.84 -4.51 -9.84
C PHE A 60 2.00 -5.33 -9.22
N PRO A 61 1.93 -6.69 -9.22
CA PRO A 61 2.95 -7.53 -8.61
C PRO A 61 4.38 -7.31 -9.10
N LEU A 62 4.56 -6.82 -10.33
CA LEU A 62 5.88 -6.50 -10.92
C LEU A 62 6.51 -5.22 -10.36
N PHE A 63 5.73 -4.27 -9.83
CA PHE A 63 6.28 -2.99 -9.35
C PHE A 63 6.96 -3.13 -7.98
N CYS A 64 6.41 -3.95 -7.08
CA CYS A 64 6.95 -4.12 -5.74
C CYS A 64 8.43 -4.58 -5.71
N PRO A 65 8.85 -5.61 -6.46
CA PRO A 65 10.26 -6.02 -6.52
C PRO A 65 11.17 -4.96 -7.15
N SER A 66 10.63 -4.10 -8.02
CA SER A 66 11.45 -3.11 -8.74
C SER A 66 11.92 -1.94 -7.87
N TRP A 67 11.14 -1.57 -6.85
CA TRP A 67 11.42 -0.49 -5.91
C TRP A 67 12.21 -0.93 -4.68
N GLN A 68 12.38 -2.24 -4.47
CA GLN A 68 13.17 -2.83 -3.39
C GLN A 68 14.66 -3.01 -3.75
N ARG A 69 15.09 -2.52 -4.92
CA ARG A 69 16.51 -2.42 -5.31
C ARG A 69 17.10 -1.13 -4.77
#